data_AF-A0A2V7ZCV2-F1
#
_entry.id   AF-A0A2V7ZCV2-F1
#
_cell.length_a   1.000
_cell.length_b   1.000
_cell.length_c   1.000
_cell.angle_alpha   90.00
_cell.angle_beta   90.00
_cell.angle_gamma   90.00
#
_symmetry.space_group_name_H-M   'P 1'
#
loop_
_entity.id
_entity.type
_entity.pdbx_description
1 polymer ?
#
loop_
_entity_poly.entity_id
_entity_poly.type
_entity_poly.pdbx_seq_one_letter_code
_entity_poly.pdbx_strand_id
1 'polypeptide(L)'
;MPFIITDPCIETKDSACVDVCPVDCIHPRKDEAEFAQATMLYIHPEECIDCGACVPACPVAAIYESVDATPSHQKDLVEANAIYRLGDADAMAKAEEIVQAHIASHPDIMAVPAAERQAAHARF
;
A
#
# COMPACT_ATOMS: atom_id res chain seq x y z
N MET A 1 7.37 -12.88 6.39
CA MET A 1 7.67 -11.45 6.29
C MET A 1 6.47 -10.81 5.62
N PRO A 2 5.97 -9.69 6.16
CA PRO A 2 4.71 -9.13 5.71
C PRO A 2 4.77 -8.70 4.25
N PHE A 3 3.62 -8.83 3.60
CA PHE A 3 3.37 -8.27 2.27
C PHE A 3 3.33 -6.73 2.35
N ILE A 4 3.70 -6.06 1.26
CA ILE A 4 3.83 -4.60 1.21
C ILE A 4 2.94 -4.03 0.12
N ILE A 5 2.07 -3.07 0.45
CA ILE A 5 1.30 -2.30 -0.53
C ILE A 5 2.11 -1.08 -0.97
N THR A 6 2.16 -0.79 -2.27
CA THR A 6 2.97 0.28 -2.84
C THR A 6 2.17 1.22 -3.76
N ASP A 7 2.87 2.01 -4.57
CA ASP A 7 2.34 3.17 -5.28
C ASP A 7 1.18 2.95 -6.27
N PRO A 8 0.89 1.75 -6.81
CA PRO A 8 -0.30 1.57 -7.62
C PRO A 8 -1.58 1.68 -6.78
N CYS A 9 -1.50 1.52 -5.46
CA CYS A 9 -2.62 1.67 -4.55
C CYS A 9 -2.99 3.14 -4.26
N ILE A 10 -2.03 4.06 -4.40
CA ILE A 10 -2.21 5.51 -4.16
C ILE A 10 -3.36 6.05 -5.01
N GLU A 11 -4.37 6.61 -4.35
CA GLU A 11 -5.64 7.10 -4.93
C GLU A 11 -6.53 6.03 -5.60
N THR A 12 -6.09 4.77 -5.66
CA THR A 12 -6.90 3.67 -6.22
C THR A 12 -7.82 3.07 -5.16
N LYS A 13 -7.25 2.67 -4.01
CA LYS A 13 -7.96 2.09 -2.86
C LYS A 13 -9.09 1.10 -3.21
N ASP A 14 -8.82 0.21 -4.17
CA ASP A 14 -9.84 -0.69 -4.75
C ASP A 14 -10.47 -1.64 -3.71
N SER A 15 -9.68 -2.10 -2.74
CA SER A 15 -10.04 -2.97 -1.61
C SER A 15 -10.30 -4.45 -1.89
N ALA A 16 -10.14 -4.98 -3.12
CA ALA A 16 -10.30 -6.43 -3.37
C ALA A 16 -9.36 -7.32 -2.54
N CYS A 17 -8.19 -6.81 -2.15
CA CYS A 17 -7.24 -7.53 -1.28
C CYS A 17 -7.76 -7.71 0.17
N VAL A 18 -8.65 -6.83 0.63
CA VAL A 18 -9.26 -6.90 1.97
C VAL A 18 -10.14 -8.13 2.08
N ASP A 19 -10.99 -8.37 1.06
CA ASP A 19 -11.98 -9.46 1.04
C ASP A 19 -11.37 -10.87 1.09
N VAL A 20 -10.08 -10.99 0.74
CA VAL A 20 -9.35 -12.27 0.69
C VAL A 20 -8.35 -12.43 1.84
N CYS A 21 -8.20 -11.44 2.71
CA CYS A 21 -7.26 -11.51 3.82
C CYS A 21 -7.84 -12.37 4.95
N PRO A 22 -7.23 -13.51 5.33
CA PRO A 22 -7.80 -14.43 6.33
C PRO A 22 -7.70 -13.93 7.77
N VAL A 23 -6.96 -12.85 8.01
CA VAL A 23 -6.66 -12.27 9.33
C VAL A 23 -7.02 -10.79 9.40
N ASP A 24 -7.74 -10.27 8.40
CA ASP A 24 -8.24 -8.89 8.34
C ASP A 24 -7.18 -7.78 8.54
N CYS A 25 -5.90 -8.06 8.26
CA CYS A 25 -4.78 -7.15 8.56
C CYS A 25 -4.55 -6.01 7.54
N ILE A 26 -5.53 -5.70 6.68
CA ILE A 26 -5.39 -4.69 5.61
C ILE A 26 -6.34 -3.53 5.88
N HIS A 27 -5.77 -2.34 6.09
CA HIS A 27 -6.49 -1.16 6.54
C HIS A 27 -6.04 0.12 5.80
N PRO A 28 -6.87 1.16 5.76
CA PRO A 28 -8.26 1.18 6.22
C PRO A 28 -9.21 0.47 5.25
N ARG A 29 -10.26 -0.15 5.76
CA ARG A 29 -11.35 -0.73 4.95
C ARG A 29 -12.39 0.32 4.59
N LYS A 30 -13.20 0.09 3.54
CA LYS A 30 -14.22 1.04 3.08
C LYS A 30 -15.27 1.41 4.14
N ASP A 31 -15.49 0.55 5.12
CA ASP A 31 -16.40 0.73 6.25
C ASP A 31 -15.76 1.44 7.46
N GLU A 32 -14.45 1.72 7.41
CA GLU A 32 -13.70 2.42 8.45
C GLU A 32 -13.63 3.93 8.16
N ALA A 33 -13.75 4.75 9.20
CA ALA A 33 -13.82 6.21 9.07
C ALA A 33 -12.53 6.81 8.49
N GLU A 34 -11.42 6.12 8.72
CA GLU A 34 -10.07 6.44 8.30
C GLU A 34 -9.86 6.27 6.79
N PHE A 35 -10.74 5.53 6.09
CA PHE A 35 -10.63 5.27 4.65
C PHE A 35 -10.64 6.53 3.78
N ALA A 36 -11.42 7.52 4.19
CA ALA A 36 -11.50 8.80 3.49
C ALA A 36 -10.21 9.63 3.65
N GLN A 37 -9.45 9.39 4.72
CA GLN A 37 -8.26 10.18 5.08
C GLN A 37 -6.97 9.57 4.54
N ALA A 38 -6.90 8.25 4.45
CA ALA A 38 -5.73 7.56 3.92
C ALA A 38 -5.65 7.68 2.39
N THR A 39 -4.45 7.94 1.87
CA THR A 39 -4.17 7.99 0.43
C THR A 39 -4.04 6.61 -0.22
N MET A 40 -3.72 5.59 0.58
CA MET A 40 -3.61 4.19 0.16
C MET A 40 -4.01 3.22 1.28
N LEU A 41 -4.01 1.92 0.99
CA LEU A 41 -4.16 0.85 1.98
C LEU A 41 -2.80 0.37 2.47
N TYR A 42 -2.78 -0.23 3.65
CA TYR A 42 -1.59 -0.69 4.36
C TYR A 42 -1.82 -2.09 4.92
N ILE A 43 -0.76 -2.91 4.94
CA ILE A 43 -0.76 -4.24 5.54
C ILE A 43 -0.07 -4.17 6.90
N HIS A 44 -0.75 -4.62 7.97
CA HIS A 44 -0.18 -4.63 9.31
C HIS A 44 0.93 -5.70 9.42
N PRO A 45 2.18 -5.31 9.73
CA PRO A 45 3.32 -6.19 9.58
C PRO A 45 3.37 -7.35 10.59
N GLU A 46 2.79 -7.16 11.78
CA GLU A 46 2.77 -8.19 12.84
C GLU A 46 1.56 -9.12 12.77
N GLU A 47 0.52 -8.74 12.03
CA GLU A 47 -0.70 -9.53 11.88
C GLU A 47 -0.70 -10.32 10.57
N CYS A 48 0.02 -9.84 9.56
CA CYS A 48 0.20 -10.57 8.31
C CYS A 48 0.83 -11.93 8.55
N ILE A 49 0.13 -12.99 8.14
CA ILE A 49 0.57 -14.40 8.28
C ILE A 49 1.21 -14.96 7.00
N ASP A 50 1.63 -14.09 6.09
CA ASP A 50 2.31 -14.43 4.84
C ASP A 50 1.54 -15.38 3.89
N CYS A 51 0.20 -15.36 3.90
CA CYS A 51 -0.60 -16.32 3.13
C CYS A 51 -0.62 -16.06 1.60
N GLY A 52 -0.31 -14.84 1.16
CA GLY A 52 -0.22 -14.46 -0.26
C GLY A 52 -1.53 -14.30 -1.04
N ALA A 53 -2.70 -14.45 -0.40
CA ALA A 53 -4.00 -14.34 -1.08
C ALA A 53 -4.26 -12.94 -1.67
N CYS A 54 -3.71 -11.89 -1.06
CA CYS A 54 -3.93 -10.50 -1.45
C CYS A 54 -3.26 -10.11 -2.79
N VAL A 55 -2.12 -10.70 -3.12
CA VAL A 55 -1.33 -10.35 -4.34
C VAL A 55 -2.13 -10.54 -5.63
N PRO A 56 -2.67 -11.73 -5.95
CA PRO A 56 -3.44 -11.92 -7.17
C PRO A 56 -4.80 -11.21 -7.16
N ALA A 57 -5.29 -10.80 -5.98
CA ALA A 57 -6.57 -10.10 -5.85
C ALA A 57 -6.47 -8.61 -6.19
N CYS A 58 -5.29 -7.98 -6.09
CA CYS A 58 -5.13 -6.56 -6.36
C CYS A 58 -5.19 -6.26 -7.87
N PRO A 59 -6.19 -5.51 -8.37
CA PRO A 59 -6.37 -5.31 -9.82
C PRO A 59 -5.30 -4.39 -10.45
N VAL A 60 -4.61 -3.59 -9.63
CA VAL A 60 -3.49 -2.73 -10.03
C VAL A 60 -2.14 -3.31 -9.60
N ALA A 61 -2.15 -4.56 -9.13
CA ALA A 61 -0.99 -5.33 -8.71
C ALA A 61 -0.08 -4.64 -7.67
N ALA A 62 -0.62 -3.75 -6.83
CA ALA A 62 0.14 -2.93 -5.88
C ALA A 62 0.87 -3.67 -4.73
N ILE A 63 0.88 -5.00 -4.69
CA ILE A 63 1.29 -5.75 -3.50
C ILE A 63 2.50 -6.63 -3.81
N TYR A 64 3.58 -6.44 -3.05
CA TYR A 64 4.79 -7.26 -3.10
C TYR A 64 4.84 -8.25 -1.94
N GLU A 65 5.49 -9.40 -2.19
CA GLU A 65 5.59 -10.53 -1.26
C GLU A 65 6.47 -10.27 -0.04
N SER A 66 7.33 -9.26 -0.09
CA SER A 66 8.23 -8.92 1.01
C SER A 66 8.86 -7.55 0.82
N VAL A 67 9.53 -7.09 1.88
CA VAL A 67 10.45 -5.95 1.80
C VAL A 67 11.46 -6.16 0.67
N ASP A 68 12.12 -7.32 0.58
CA ASP A 68 13.18 -7.58 -0.40
C ASP A 68 12.67 -7.55 -1.84
N ALA A 69 11.48 -8.09 -2.09
CA ALA A 69 10.84 -8.08 -3.41
C ALA A 69 10.31 -6.70 -3.82
N THR A 70 10.15 -5.76 -2.86
CA THR A 70 9.71 -4.39 -3.15
C THR A 70 10.82 -3.64 -3.91
N PRO A 71 10.51 -3.01 -5.07
CA PRO A 71 11.48 -2.25 -5.85
C PRO A 71 12.14 -1.10 -5.08
N SER A 72 13.38 -0.74 -5.43
CA SER A 72 14.17 0.26 -4.72
C SER A 72 13.50 1.64 -4.63
N HIS A 73 12.81 2.07 -5.68
CA HIS A 73 12.10 3.35 -5.76
C HIS A 73 10.78 3.37 -4.98
N GLN A 74 10.34 2.23 -4.42
CA GLN A 74 9.13 2.10 -3.60
C GLN A 74 9.44 1.66 -2.15
N LYS A 75 10.73 1.63 -1.76
CA LYS A 75 11.15 1.16 -0.43
C LYS A 75 10.69 2.07 0.71
N ASP A 76 10.47 3.34 0.45
CA ASP A 76 9.88 4.29 1.39
C ASP A 76 8.47 3.84 1.84
N LEU A 77 7.67 3.29 0.92
CA LEU A 77 6.33 2.79 1.24
C LEU A 77 6.34 1.54 2.14
N VAL A 78 7.46 0.82 2.24
CA VAL A 78 7.63 -0.24 3.26
C VAL A 78 7.51 0.35 4.66
N GLU A 79 8.11 1.52 4.90
CA GLU A 79 8.04 2.20 6.20
C GLU A 79 6.61 2.68 6.47
N ALA A 80 5.90 3.19 5.47
CA ALA A 80 4.49 3.58 5.62
C ALA A 80 3.60 2.41 6.07
N ASN A 81 3.74 1.24 5.44
CA ASN A 81 3.05 0.01 5.87
C ASN A 81 3.47 -0.41 7.29
N ALA A 82 4.75 -0.30 7.61
CA ALA A 82 5.26 -0.69 8.92
C ALA A 82 4.73 0.21 10.05
N ILE A 83 4.47 1.49 9.76
CA ILE A 83 4.03 2.49 10.73
C ILE A 83 2.52 2.53 10.88
N TYR A 84 1.75 2.48 9.79
CA TYR A 84 0.30 2.70 9.84
C TYR A 84 -0.40 1.79 10.86
N ARG A 85 -1.21 2.35 11.75
CA ARG A 85 -2.04 1.61 12.71
C ARG A 85 -3.44 2.21 12.75
N LEU A 86 -4.45 1.36 12.59
CA LEU A 86 -5.85 1.79 12.65
C LEU A 86 -6.16 2.36 14.04
N GLY A 87 -6.76 3.55 14.08
CA GLY A 87 -7.13 4.23 15.32
C GLY A 87 -5.99 4.95 16.05
N ASP A 88 -4.75 4.87 15.56
CA ASP A 88 -3.61 5.65 16.07
C ASP A 88 -3.35 6.84 15.13
N ALA A 89 -3.83 8.01 15.53
CA ALA A 89 -3.75 9.22 14.73
C ALA A 89 -2.31 9.64 14.40
N ASP A 90 -1.36 9.43 15.32
CA ASP A 90 0.03 9.82 15.13
C ASP A 90 0.72 8.89 14.12
N ALA A 91 0.47 7.58 14.25
CA ALA A 91 0.95 6.58 13.30
C ALA A 91 0.38 6.79 11.90
N MET A 92 -0.93 7.05 11.80
CA MET A 92 -1.59 7.36 10.53
C MET A 92 -1.03 8.62 9.87
N ALA A 93 -0.85 9.70 10.64
CA ALA A 93 -0.28 10.95 10.12
C ALA A 93 1.15 10.75 9.60
N LYS A 94 1.97 9.97 10.30
CA LYS A 94 3.34 9.68 9.87
C LYS A 94 3.38 8.79 8.62
N ALA A 95 2.52 7.77 8.53
CA ALA A 95 2.41 6.97 7.31
C ALA A 95 1.97 7.83 6.11
N GLU A 96 1.01 8.73 6.32
CA GLU A 96 0.54 9.66 5.29
C GLU A 96 1.64 10.63 4.84
N GLU A 97 2.46 11.16 5.75
CA GLU A 97 3.61 12.00 5.40
C GLU A 97 4.58 11.29 4.45
N ILE A 98 4.87 10.01 4.71
CA ILE A 98 5.72 9.18 3.84
C ILE A 98 5.10 9.02 2.45
N VAL A 99 3.80 8.74 2.38
CA VAL A 99 3.09 8.59 1.09
C VAL A 99 3.09 9.90 0.30
N GLN A 100 2.87 11.03 0.96
CA GLN A 100 2.93 12.34 0.30
C GLN A 100 4.34 12.68 -0.19
N ALA A 101 5.38 12.30 0.56
CA ALA A 101 6.76 12.45 0.12
C ALA A 101 7.08 11.53 -1.10
N HIS A 102 6.52 10.32 -1.13
CA HIS A 102 6.62 9.41 -2.27
C HIS A 102 6.00 10.04 -3.54
N ILE A 103 4.78 10.56 -3.42
CA ILE A 103 4.06 11.25 -4.52
C ILE A 103 4.88 12.43 -5.05
N ALA A 104 5.41 13.26 -4.14
CA ALA A 104 6.16 14.45 -4.51
C ALA A 104 7.50 14.12 -5.20
N SER A 105 8.10 12.98 -4.89
CA SER A 105 9.36 12.52 -5.51
C SER A 105 9.17 11.76 -6.82
N HIS A 106 7.96 11.28 -7.12
CA HIS A 106 7.66 10.49 -8.32
C HIS A 106 6.49 11.06 -9.16
N PRO A 107 6.51 12.35 -9.55
CA PRO A 107 5.39 12.97 -10.27
C PRO A 107 5.11 12.29 -11.62
N ASP A 108 6.15 11.82 -12.31
CA ASP A 108 6.00 11.15 -13.61
C ASP A 108 5.30 9.80 -13.49
N ILE A 109 5.58 9.03 -12.43
CA ILE A 109 4.88 7.77 -12.13
C ILE A 109 3.44 8.05 -11.70
N MET A 110 3.22 9.07 -10.87
CA MET A 110 1.88 9.40 -10.37
C MET A 110 0.94 9.88 -11.49
N ALA A 111 1.49 10.41 -12.60
CA ALA A 111 0.74 10.76 -13.80
C ALA A 111 0.30 9.55 -14.64
N VAL A 112 0.86 8.35 -14.39
CA VAL A 112 0.47 7.11 -15.09
C VAL A 112 -0.79 6.52 -14.44
N PRO A 113 -1.74 5.99 -15.24
CA PRO A 113 -2.88 5.25 -14.71
C PRO A 113 -2.44 4.13 -13.75
N ALA A 114 -3.13 3.98 -12.62
CA ALA A 114 -2.71 3.07 -11.56
C ALA A 114 -2.42 1.63 -12.02
N ALA A 115 -3.27 1.08 -12.90
CA ALA A 115 -3.10 -0.27 -13.46
C ALA A 115 -1.83 -0.44 -14.32
N GLU A 116 -1.22 0.66 -14.77
CA GLU A 116 -0.02 0.68 -15.60
C GLU A 116 1.24 1.11 -14.83
N ARG A 117 1.10 1.66 -13.61
CA ARG A 117 2.23 2.20 -12.81
C ARG A 117 3.33 1.17 -12.58
N GLN A 118 2.98 -0.07 -12.25
CA GLN A 118 3.98 -1.12 -12.07
C GLN A 118 4.83 -1.35 -13.32
N ALA A 119 4.20 -1.40 -14.50
CA ALA A 119 4.91 -1.59 -15.75
C ALA A 119 5.70 -0.34 -16.15
N ALA A 120 5.26 0.86 -15.72
CA ALA A 120 5.93 2.11 -15.99
C ALA A 120 7.25 2.25 -15.25
N HIS A 121 7.42 1.64 -14.08
CA HIS A 121 8.70 1.63 -13.35
C HIS A 121 9.86 0.98 -14.10
N ALA A 122 9.60 0.17 -15.13
CA ALA A 122 10.66 -0.33 -16.01
C ALA A 122 11.14 0.70 -17.05
N ARG A 123 10.48 1.86 -17.15
CA ARG A 123 10.72 2.92 -18.14
C ARG A 123 11.42 4.14 -17.56
N PHE A 124 11.46 4.27 -16.24
CA PHE A 124 12.04 5.39 -15.48
C PHE A 124 13.14 4.86 -14.55
#